data_AF-A0A1H8IHU9-F1
#
_entry.id   AF-A0A1H8IHU9-F1
#
_cell.length_a   1.000
_cell.length_b   1.000
_cell.length_c   1.000
_cell.angle_alpha   90.00
_cell.angle_beta   90.00
_cell.angle_gamma   90.00
#
_symmetry.space_group_name_H-M   'P 1'
#
loop_
_entity.id
_entity.type
_entity.pdbx_description
1 polymer ?
#
loop_
_entity_poly.entity_id
_entity_poly.type
_entity_poly.pdbx_seq_one_letter_code
_entity_poly.pdbx_strand_id
1 'polypeptide(L)'
;MSRKSRALPPSPFPRFNSSPEVIRLVVMMYVRFPLSLRNVEDLLFERGIDICHETVRHWWNRFGLRCADDIRRQRVSRIRGFRQWRWHLDEMYVKLNGEMVYLWRAVDHEGEILESFVTRTRDKAAALGFMKKALKRHGS
;
A
#
# COMPACT_ATOMS: atom_id res chain seq x y z
N MET A 1 36.77 13.83 -24.29
CA MET A 1 36.24 12.81 -23.36
C MET A 1 34.72 12.89 -23.34
N SER A 2 34.04 11.98 -24.04
CA SER A 2 32.57 11.98 -24.17
C SER A 2 31.93 11.40 -22.89
N ARG A 3 31.07 12.19 -22.22
CA ARG A 3 30.31 11.72 -21.04
C ARG A 3 29.32 10.66 -21.52
N LYS A 4 29.58 9.39 -21.19
CA LYS A 4 28.61 8.31 -21.37
C LYS A 4 27.31 8.69 -20.66
N SER A 5 26.25 8.92 -21.42
CA SER A 5 24.89 9.06 -20.88
C SER A 5 24.54 7.77 -20.15
N ARG A 6 24.36 7.86 -18.83
CA ARG A 6 23.91 6.75 -18.00
C ARG A 6 22.54 6.31 -18.51
N ALA A 7 22.44 5.10 -19.07
CA ALA A 7 21.17 4.55 -19.51
C ALA A 7 20.16 4.59 -18.34
N LEU A 8 19.00 5.19 -18.57
CA LEU A 8 17.91 5.18 -17.60
C LEU A 8 17.52 3.72 -17.33
N PRO A 9 17.24 3.35 -16.07
CA PRO A 9 16.77 2.00 -15.77
C PRO A 9 15.52 1.70 -16.62
N PRO A 10 15.35 0.47 -17.12
CA PRO A 10 14.21 0.10 -17.94
C PRO A 10 12.91 0.41 -17.20
N SER A 11 11.95 1.01 -17.93
CA SER A 11 10.67 1.40 -17.35
C SER A 11 10.05 0.21 -16.61
N PRO A 12 9.63 0.39 -15.36
CA PRO A 12 9.06 -0.68 -14.56
C PRO A 12 7.65 -1.08 -15.04
N PHE A 13 7.16 -0.50 -16.15
CA PHE A 13 5.89 -0.76 -16.83
C PHE A 13 6.14 -1.21 -18.28
N PRO A 14 6.62 -2.44 -18.51
CA PRO A 14 6.88 -2.91 -19.87
C PRO A 14 5.58 -3.19 -20.64
N ARG A 15 5.52 -2.73 -21.90
CA ARG A 15 4.49 -3.07 -22.91
C ARG A 15 3.07 -2.57 -22.64
N PHE A 16 2.91 -1.43 -21.95
CA PHE A 16 1.62 -0.76 -21.83
C PHE A 16 1.53 0.42 -22.80
N ASN A 17 0.39 0.57 -23.46
CA ASN A 17 0.09 1.73 -24.31
C ASN A 17 -0.22 2.99 -23.48
N SER A 18 -0.46 2.83 -22.18
CA SER A 18 -0.68 3.93 -21.24
C SER A 18 0.64 4.42 -20.65
N SER A 19 0.73 5.73 -20.40
CA SER A 19 1.92 6.32 -19.79
C SER A 19 2.20 5.71 -18.39
N PRO A 20 3.47 5.40 -18.07
CA PRO A 20 3.90 4.96 -16.73
C PRO A 20 3.38 5.83 -15.58
N GLU A 21 3.31 7.13 -15.80
CA GLU A 21 2.83 8.13 -14.84
C GLU A 21 1.34 7.95 -14.55
N VAL A 22 0.53 7.67 -15.58
CA VAL A 22 -0.90 7.39 -15.42
C VAL A 22 -1.10 6.11 -14.62
N ILE A 23 -0.41 5.02 -14.98
CA ILE A 23 -0.51 3.73 -14.26
C ILE A 23 -0.14 3.93 -12.78
N ARG A 24 0.94 4.66 -12.50
CA ARG A 24 1.38 4.95 -11.14
C ARG A 24 0.36 5.81 -10.39
N LEU A 25 -0.23 6.82 -11.03
CA LEU A 25 -1.28 7.67 -10.46
C LEU A 25 -2.50 6.83 -10.07
N VAL A 26 -3.01 6.01 -10.98
CA VAL A 26 -4.18 5.14 -10.76
C VAL A 26 -3.97 4.19 -9.58
N VAL A 27 -2.87 3.45 -9.60
CA VAL A 27 -2.54 2.49 -8.53
C VAL A 27 -2.36 3.22 -7.20
N MET A 28 -1.74 4.40 -7.21
CA MET A 28 -1.55 5.20 -6.00
C MET A 28 -2.87 5.77 -5.47
N MET A 29 -3.79 6.21 -6.33
CA MET A 29 -5.13 6.66 -5.91
C MET A 29 -5.90 5.54 -5.24
N TYR A 30 -5.88 4.33 -5.82
CA TYR A 30 -6.56 3.16 -5.25
C TYR A 30 -5.94 2.69 -3.93
N VAL A 31 -4.61 2.73 -3.79
CA VAL A 31 -3.92 2.32 -2.54
C VAL A 31 -4.08 3.35 -1.43
N ARG A 32 -4.03 4.64 -1.78
CA ARG A 32 -3.91 5.72 -0.80
C ARG A 32 -5.25 6.21 -0.27
N PHE A 33 -6.29 6.13 -1.07
CA PHE A 33 -7.60 6.67 -0.74
C PHE A 33 -8.64 5.55 -0.74
N PRO A 34 -9.69 5.65 0.09
CA PRO A 34 -10.78 4.66 0.13
C PRO A 34 -11.71 4.83 -1.08
N LEU A 35 -11.15 4.75 -2.29
CA LEU A 35 -11.87 4.90 -3.56
C LEU A 35 -12.28 3.53 -4.10
N SER A 36 -13.51 3.42 -4.59
CA SER A 36 -13.91 2.27 -5.38
C SER A 36 -13.21 2.29 -6.75
N LEU A 37 -13.12 1.15 -7.43
CA LEU A 37 -12.55 1.09 -8.78
C LEU A 37 -13.30 2.01 -9.76
N ARG A 38 -14.62 2.16 -9.59
CA ARG A 38 -15.46 3.06 -10.39
C ARG A 38 -15.19 4.52 -10.06
N ASN A 39 -15.02 4.85 -8.79
CA ASN A 39 -14.66 6.22 -8.39
C ASN A 39 -13.31 6.64 -9.01
N VAL A 40 -12.36 5.71 -9.12
CA VAL A 40 -11.07 5.98 -9.77
C VAL A 40 -11.25 6.21 -11.28
N GLU A 41 -12.08 5.41 -11.95
CA GLU A 41 -12.49 5.62 -13.34
C GLU A 41 -13.13 7.00 -13.54
N ASP A 42 -14.14 7.36 -12.75
CA ASP A 42 -14.82 8.66 -12.84
C ASP A 42 -13.86 9.84 -12.64
N LEU A 43 -12.99 9.77 -11.64
CA LEU A 43 -12.01 10.83 -11.36
C LEU A 43 -10.95 11.00 -12.45
N LEU A 44 -10.67 9.94 -13.20
CA LEU A 44 -9.74 9.99 -14.33
C LEU A 44 -10.43 10.47 -15.60
N PHE A 45 -11.69 10.12 -15.78
CA PHE A 45 -12.53 10.63 -16.86
C PHE A 45 -12.65 12.16 -16.80
N GLU A 46 -12.88 12.73 -15.60
CA GLU A 46 -12.88 14.18 -15.35
C GLU A 46 -11.54 14.86 -15.73
N ARG A 47 -10.44 14.10 -15.80
CA ARG A 47 -9.12 14.59 -16.20
C ARG A 47 -8.79 14.31 -17.67
N GLY A 48 -9.78 13.86 -18.45
CA GLY A 48 -9.62 13.50 -19.86
C GLY A 48 -8.91 12.17 -20.10
N ILE A 49 -8.82 11.31 -19.08
CA ILE A 49 -8.22 9.97 -19.17
C ILE A 49 -9.35 8.95 -19.19
N ASP A 50 -9.69 8.47 -20.38
CA ASP A 50 -10.72 7.44 -20.57
C ASP A 50 -10.14 6.04 -20.30
N ILE A 51 -10.49 5.46 -19.14
CA ILE A 51 -10.13 4.08 -18.77
C ILE A 51 -11.29 3.40 -18.05
N CYS A 52 -11.46 2.10 -18.28
CA CYS A 52 -12.46 1.33 -17.54
C CYS A 52 -11.95 0.86 -16.16
N HIS A 53 -12.84 0.65 -15.19
CA HIS A 53 -12.50 0.07 -13.88
C HIS A 53 -11.81 -1.29 -13.96
N GLU A 54 -12.05 -2.09 -15.00
CA GLU A 54 -11.32 -3.35 -15.22
C GLU A 54 -9.84 -3.12 -15.54
N THR A 55 -9.51 -2.01 -16.21
CA THR A 55 -8.11 -1.59 -16.41
C THR A 55 -7.46 -1.20 -15.08
N VAL A 56 -8.19 -0.45 -14.24
CA VAL A 56 -7.75 -0.13 -12.86
C VAL A 56 -7.49 -1.42 -12.07
N ARG A 57 -8.41 -2.39 -12.13
CA ARG A 57 -8.29 -3.70 -11.49
C ARG A 57 -7.06 -4.46 -11.99
N HIS A 58 -6.83 -4.48 -13.30
CA HIS A 58 -5.68 -5.15 -13.90
C HIS A 58 -4.35 -4.52 -13.44
N TRP A 59 -4.26 -3.18 -13.44
CA TRP A 59 -3.08 -2.47 -12.97
C TRP A 59 -2.85 -2.66 -11.47
N TRP A 60 -3.90 -2.65 -10.66
CA TRP A 60 -3.81 -2.97 -9.24
C TRP A 60 -3.28 -4.39 -9.02
N ASN A 61 -3.84 -5.40 -9.69
CA ASN A 61 -3.40 -6.79 -9.51
C ASN A 61 -1.94 -7.00 -9.93
N ARG A 62 -1.47 -6.25 -10.94
CA ARG A 62 -0.11 -6.39 -11.48
C ARG A 62 0.94 -5.57 -10.73
N PHE A 63 0.61 -4.34 -10.37
CA PHE A 63 1.56 -3.36 -9.82
C PHE A 63 1.29 -2.98 -8.38
N GLY A 64 0.12 -3.36 -7.84
CA GLY A 64 -0.35 -2.96 -6.53
C GLY A 64 0.64 -3.26 -5.42
N LEU A 65 1.18 -4.47 -5.36
CA LEU A 65 2.17 -4.86 -4.34
C LEU A 65 3.42 -3.96 -4.40
N ARG A 66 4.01 -3.78 -5.59
CA ARG A 66 5.22 -2.97 -5.75
C ARG A 66 4.97 -1.50 -5.43
N CYS A 67 3.89 -0.93 -5.96
CA CYS A 67 3.53 0.46 -5.70
C CYS A 67 3.17 0.68 -4.22
N ALA A 68 2.45 -0.25 -3.59
CA ALA A 68 2.12 -0.17 -2.17
C ALA A 68 3.38 -0.24 -1.30
N ASP A 69 4.34 -1.11 -1.64
CA ASP A 69 5.62 -1.19 -0.94
C ASP A 69 6.43 0.10 -1.07
N ASP A 70 6.51 0.67 -2.28
CA ASP A 70 7.21 1.94 -2.51
C ASP A 70 6.56 3.09 -1.74
N ILE A 71 5.22 3.18 -1.77
CA ILE A 71 4.45 4.17 -1.01
C ILE A 71 4.70 3.99 0.50
N ARG A 72 4.67 2.76 1.01
CA ARG A 72 4.91 2.44 2.41
C ARG A 72 6.33 2.80 2.84
N ARG A 73 7.35 2.45 2.04
CA ARG A 73 8.75 2.79 2.31
C ARG A 73 8.97 4.29 2.37
N GLN A 74 8.41 5.03 1.41
CA GLN A 74 8.52 6.49 1.39
C GLN A 74 7.86 7.13 2.62
N ARG A 75 6.71 6.63 3.07
CA ARG A 75 6.07 7.10 4.30
C ARG A 75 6.91 6.77 5.54
N VAL A 76 7.23 5.50 5.77
CA VAL A 76 8.01 5.06 6.94
C VAL A 76 9.35 5.81 7.04
N SER A 77 10.02 6.04 5.92
CA SER A 77 11.27 6.82 5.90
C SER A 77 11.09 8.28 6.34
N ARG A 78 9.96 8.91 6.02
CA ARG A 78 9.66 10.28 6.48
C ARG A 78 9.36 10.30 7.97
N ILE A 79 8.63 9.31 8.47
CA ILE A 79 8.14 9.32 9.85
C ILE A 79 9.24 8.89 10.85
N ARG A 80 10.23 8.08 10.42
CA ARG A 80 11.43 7.76 11.23
C ARG A 80 12.29 8.98 11.62
N GLY A 81 12.07 10.15 11.01
CA GLY A 81 12.72 11.40 11.40
C GLY A 81 12.15 12.04 12.67
N PHE A 82 10.99 11.60 13.16
CA PHE A 82 10.33 12.18 14.33
C PHE A 82 10.81 11.55 15.64
N ARG A 83 11.21 12.39 16.60
CA ARG A 83 11.76 12.00 17.91
C ARG A 83 10.73 11.41 18.89
N GLN A 84 9.43 11.40 18.54
CA GLN A 84 8.35 10.94 19.41
C GLN A 84 7.58 9.77 18.80
N TRP A 85 8.30 8.69 18.51
CA TRP A 85 7.73 7.50 17.90
C TRP A 85 6.92 6.69 18.92
N ARG A 86 5.59 6.69 18.76
CA ARG A 86 4.64 5.93 19.58
C ARG A 86 3.77 5.04 18.69
N TRP A 87 3.53 3.80 19.13
CA TRP A 87 2.64 2.86 18.44
C TRP A 87 1.36 2.66 19.23
N HIS A 88 0.28 2.53 18.48
CA HIS A 88 -1.02 2.10 18.95
C HIS A 88 -1.29 0.72 18.38
N LEU A 89 -1.50 -0.26 19.26
CA LEU A 89 -1.93 -1.59 18.88
C LEU A 89 -3.45 -1.65 18.93
N ASP A 90 -4.06 -2.13 17.86
CA ASP A 90 -5.51 -2.26 17.71
C ASP A 90 -5.89 -3.68 17.28
N GLU A 91 -7.05 -4.14 17.75
CA GLU A 91 -7.66 -5.43 17.42
C GLU A 91 -9.08 -5.19 16.92
N MET A 92 -9.37 -5.61 15.69
CA MET A 92 -10.68 -5.43 15.07
C MET A 92 -11.23 -6.74 14.51
N TYR A 93 -12.56 -6.85 14.51
CA TYR A 93 -13.28 -7.96 13.87
C TYR A 93 -13.75 -7.54 12.49
N VAL A 94 -13.32 -8.24 11.44
CA VAL A 94 -13.57 -7.89 10.04
C VAL A 94 -14.19 -9.08 9.30
N LYS A 95 -15.16 -8.82 8.43
CA LYS A 95 -15.76 -9.84 7.57
C LYS A 95 -14.97 -9.97 6.27
N LEU A 96 -14.30 -11.09 6.06
CA LEU A 96 -13.61 -11.44 4.81
C LEU A 96 -14.31 -12.62 4.15
N ASN A 97 -14.79 -12.44 2.91
CA ASN A 97 -15.48 -13.48 2.12
C ASN A 97 -16.65 -14.18 2.86
N GLY A 98 -17.34 -13.47 3.75
CA GLY A 98 -18.46 -14.03 4.52
C GLY A 98 -18.06 -14.57 5.89
N GLU A 99 -16.79 -14.90 6.11
CA GLU A 99 -16.26 -15.33 7.40
C GLU A 99 -15.78 -14.14 8.22
N MET A 100 -16.02 -14.19 9.52
CA MET A 100 -15.52 -13.17 10.42
C MET A 100 -14.13 -13.56 10.95
N VAL A 101 -13.17 -12.65 10.82
CA VAL A 101 -11.77 -12.85 11.19
C VAL A 101 -11.28 -11.70 12.09
N TYR A 102 -10.23 -11.96 12.85
CA TYR A 102 -9.55 -10.98 13.68
C TYR A 102 -8.42 -10.33 12.91
N LEU A 103 -8.35 -9.00 12.97
CA LEU A 103 -7.33 -8.17 12.36
C LEU A 103 -6.56 -7.43 13.46
N TRP A 104 -5.30 -7.80 13.63
CA TRP A 104 -4.34 -7.11 14.50
C TRP A 104 -3.63 -6.03 13.69
N ARG A 105 -3.58 -4.80 14.20
CA ARG A 105 -2.87 -3.69 13.52
C ARG A 105 -2.00 -2.92 14.50
N ALA A 106 -0.79 -2.60 14.06
CA ALA A 106 0.05 -1.61 14.69
C ALA A 106 -0.01 -0.35 13.84
N VAL A 107 -0.40 0.75 14.47
CA VAL A 107 -0.60 2.05 13.83
C VAL A 107 0.27 3.06 14.55
N ASP A 108 0.82 4.05 13.85
CA ASP A 108 1.53 5.15 14.49
C ASP A 108 0.58 6.27 14.93
N HIS A 109 1.14 7.31 15.54
CA HIS A 109 0.40 8.50 15.98
C HIS A 109 -0.24 9.32 14.85
N GLU A 110 0.18 9.14 13.60
CA GLU A 110 -0.42 9.80 12.42
C GLU A 110 -1.56 8.96 11.81
N GLY A 111 -1.83 7.77 12.35
CA GLY A 111 -2.85 6.87 11.83
C GLY A 111 -2.36 5.94 10.73
N GLU A 112 -1.04 5.86 10.48
CA GLU A 112 -0.46 5.01 9.44
C GLU A 112 -0.23 3.59 9.93
N ILE A 113 -0.64 2.60 9.12
CA ILE A 113 -0.50 1.18 9.46
C ILE A 113 0.95 0.74 9.23
N LEU A 114 1.62 0.33 10.31
CA LEU A 114 2.98 -0.21 10.30
C LEU A 114 2.99 -1.70 9.98
N GLU A 115 2.15 -2.46 10.68
CA GLU A 115 2.02 -3.90 10.51
C GLU A 115 0.56 -4.30 10.69
N SER A 116 0.11 -5.27 9.88
CA SER A 116 -1.21 -5.85 9.98
C SER A 116 -1.13 -7.37 9.88
N PHE A 117 -1.94 -8.08 10.68
CA PHE A 117 -1.98 -9.54 10.69
C PHE A 117 -3.41 -10.02 10.89
N VAL A 118 -3.83 -11.00 10.09
CA VAL A 118 -5.18 -11.54 10.12
C VAL A 118 -5.15 -12.96 10.67
N THR A 119 -6.04 -13.26 11.61
CA THR A 119 -6.22 -14.59 12.19
C THR A 119 -7.69 -14.98 12.22
N ARG A 120 -7.98 -16.27 12.07
CA ARG A 120 -9.36 -16.79 12.16
C ARG A 120 -9.91 -16.69 13.57
N THR A 121 -9.05 -16.93 14.56
CA THR A 121 -9.40 -16.91 15.98
C THR A 121 -8.58 -15.85 16.71
N ARG A 122 -9.10 -15.44 17.87
CA ARG A 122 -8.40 -14.60 18.83
C ARG A 122 -7.63 -15.51 19.79
N ASP A 123 -6.33 -15.59 19.61
CA ASP A 123 -5.47 -16.36 20.50
C ASP A 123 -4.29 -15.53 21.01
N LYS A 124 -3.80 -15.90 22.20
CA LYS A 124 -2.62 -15.26 22.81
C LYS A 124 -1.37 -15.47 21.96
N ALA A 125 -1.30 -16.61 21.25
CA ALA A 125 -0.17 -16.95 20.40
C ALA A 125 -0.06 -16.01 19.19
N ALA A 126 -1.16 -15.68 18.51
CA ALA A 126 -1.13 -14.69 17.43
C ALA A 126 -0.80 -13.30 17.94
N ALA A 127 -1.36 -12.88 19.08
CA ALA A 127 -1.03 -11.58 19.67
C ALA A 127 0.48 -11.47 19.95
N LEU A 128 1.07 -12.51 20.55
CA LEU A 128 2.51 -12.57 20.82
C LEU A 128 3.33 -12.62 19.53
N GLY A 129 2.90 -13.39 18.53
CA GLY A 129 3.53 -13.48 17.23
C GLY A 129 3.51 -12.14 16.49
N PHE A 130 2.39 -11.43 16.55
CA PHE A 130 2.23 -10.09 16.01
C PHE A 130 3.20 -9.12 16.67
N MET A 131 3.23 -9.05 18.00
CA MET A 131 4.12 -8.15 18.74
C MET A 131 5.59 -8.43 18.42
N LYS A 132 6.01 -9.70 18.41
CA LYS A 132 7.38 -10.09 18.05
C LYS A 132 7.74 -9.65 16.63
N LYS A 133 6.82 -9.81 15.68
CA LYS A 133 7.02 -9.41 14.27
C LYS A 133 7.11 -7.89 14.13
N ALA A 134 6.23 -7.14 14.77
CA ALA A 134 6.21 -5.68 14.76
C ALA A 134 7.50 -5.11 15.37
N LEU A 135 7.89 -5.61 16.56
CA LEU A 135 9.15 -5.22 17.22
C LEU A 135 10.38 -5.60 16.39
N LYS A 136 10.41 -6.76 15.74
CA LYS A 136 11.58 -7.13 14.91
C LYS A 136 11.77 -6.21 13.69
N ARG A 137 10.68 -5.71 13.10
CA ARG A 137 10.73 -4.87 11.88
C ARG A 137 10.89 -3.38 12.17
N HIS A 138 10.28 -2.92 13.25
CA HIS A 138 10.13 -1.49 13.55
C HIS A 138 10.66 -1.12 14.93
N GLY A 139 10.93 -2.10 15.80
CA GLY A 139 11.47 -1.88 17.13
C GLY A 139 12.95 -1.55 17.00
N SER A 140 13.31 -0.41 17.56
CA SER A 140 14.66 0.10 17.67
C SER A 140 15.53 -0.81 18.52
#